data_AF-A0A956EHT4-F1
#
_entry.id   AF-A0A956EHT4-F1
#
_cell.length_a   1.000
_cell.length_b   1.000
_cell.length_c   1.000
_cell.angle_alpha   90.00
_cell.angle_beta   90.00
_cell.angle_gamma   90.00
#
_symmetry.space_group_name_H-M   'P 1'
#
loop_
_entity.id
_entity.type
_entity.pdbx_description
1 polymer ?
#
loop_
_entity_poly.entity_id
_entity_poly.type
_entity_poly.pdbx_seq_one_letter_code
_entity_poly.pdbx_strand_id
1 'polypeptide(L)'
;MSKDLLIRTCSLGFAAALGIAGCGDSGSSDDTTGTGSASVTITAASSVTVTATATATATDSGATTDDSGGEKLDLPDDEPLPGCGTGDGACNLLDLLFVIDNSGTMGEEQVNLAANFPLLVERLGMLKDGKGKLISADINIMVTTTDMGHPACAQFNKPGYIPAKGSPINTPCTDRLERFTSLDGKKSIPQACTDSCNGVAPDGPYIHYKVNGMSNVPGDDIAGALSCIGLQGIDGCGYEAQLESMMQALDPGKEWNKGALPFVREGAVLAIVMVTDEADCSVLAPGGYDYFDDENSENPMYNQYWNADPKDATKKVTSAVCWNGGVNCIDQDNDGIYENCTSADKGVLHPSMARYTKFLRDVLIGGKQKEVIMLGILGIPPVTEHNPEPPYEPIAGGVKDLVYRQWNDADILPGDGGTAATKQFEFGIGPGCTGAGTGQAIPPVRIKEVCESLNDGDRIRCCMESICDDDFSPAIECLSGLLQETFAPQG
;
A
#
# COMPACT_ATOMS: atom_id res chain seq x y z
N MET A 1 33.95 39.34 -50.90
CA MET A 1 34.83 38.20 -50.58
C MET A 1 34.23 37.50 -49.37
N SER A 2 33.98 36.21 -49.54
CA SER A 2 33.26 35.28 -48.65
C SER A 2 34.02 35.00 -47.35
N LYS A 3 33.30 34.79 -46.22
CA LYS A 3 33.23 33.49 -45.52
C LYS A 3 32.34 33.51 -44.24
N ASP A 4 31.33 32.65 -44.32
CA ASP A 4 30.58 31.84 -43.33
C ASP A 4 31.42 31.30 -42.14
N LEU A 5 30.93 30.63 -41.07
CA LEU A 5 29.67 30.32 -40.35
C LEU A 5 30.07 29.18 -39.36
N LEU A 6 29.24 28.94 -38.33
CA LEU A 6 29.14 27.72 -37.48
C LEU A 6 30.14 27.50 -36.33
N ILE A 7 29.60 27.64 -35.11
CA ILE A 7 30.01 26.88 -33.92
C ILE A 7 29.00 25.73 -33.78
N ARG A 8 29.51 24.49 -33.83
CA ARG A 8 28.77 23.25 -33.56
C ARG A 8 28.88 22.88 -32.07
N THR A 9 27.74 22.56 -31.50
CA THR A 9 27.49 21.77 -30.28
C THR A 9 28.09 20.36 -30.38
N CYS A 10 28.44 19.78 -29.22
CA CYS A 10 28.59 18.32 -29.05
C CYS A 10 28.24 17.91 -27.61
N SER A 11 27.28 16.98 -27.51
CA SER A 11 26.78 16.31 -26.31
C SER A 11 27.59 15.05 -26.02
N LEU A 12 27.83 14.70 -24.75
CA LEU A 12 28.19 13.36 -24.23
C LEU A 12 27.71 13.34 -22.76
N GLY A 13 26.98 12.37 -22.21
CA GLY A 13 26.79 10.96 -22.57
C GLY A 13 27.96 10.12 -22.04
N PHE A 14 27.90 9.63 -20.80
CA PHE A 14 28.90 8.67 -20.29
C PHE A 14 28.30 7.65 -19.32
N ALA A 15 28.19 6.41 -19.80
CA ALA A 15 28.18 5.19 -19.02
C ALA A 15 29.64 4.81 -18.67
N ALA A 16 29.89 4.21 -17.50
CA ALA A 16 31.20 3.68 -17.15
C ALA A 16 31.10 2.28 -16.55
N ALA A 17 31.61 1.31 -17.30
CA ALA A 17 32.05 0.00 -16.85
C ALA A 17 33.47 -0.26 -17.41
N LEU A 18 34.17 -1.24 -16.80
CA LEU A 18 35.57 -1.71 -16.95
C LEU A 18 36.56 -1.10 -15.92
N GLY A 19 37.46 -1.87 -15.31
CA GLY A 19 37.82 -3.27 -15.55
C GLY A 19 38.84 -3.81 -14.53
N ILE A 20 38.94 -5.13 -14.51
CA ILE A 20 39.83 -5.98 -13.72
C ILE A 20 41.25 -5.98 -14.33
N ALA A 21 42.28 -6.05 -13.48
CA ALA A 21 43.60 -6.58 -13.82
C ALA A 21 44.10 -7.54 -12.72
N GLY A 22 44.33 -8.81 -13.10
CA GLY A 22 45.25 -9.75 -12.42
C GLY A 22 46.72 -9.35 -12.69
N CYS A 23 47.79 -10.02 -12.26
CA CYS A 23 48.15 -11.37 -11.80
C CYS A 23 49.35 -11.21 -10.81
N GLY A 24 49.93 -12.19 -10.11
CA GLY A 24 49.98 -13.66 -10.18
C GLY A 24 50.72 -14.19 -8.92
N ASP A 25 50.41 -15.40 -8.44
CA ASP A 25 51.07 -16.70 -8.73
C ASP A 25 52.40 -16.86 -7.95
N SER A 26 52.61 -17.85 -7.06
CA SER A 26 52.71 -19.29 -7.38
C SER A 26 53.05 -20.12 -6.12
N GLY A 27 52.71 -21.41 -6.11
CA GLY A 27 53.55 -22.44 -5.45
C GLY A 27 52.91 -23.50 -4.54
N SER A 28 52.50 -24.62 -5.15
CA SER A 28 52.79 -26.04 -4.82
C SER A 28 52.38 -26.70 -3.47
N SER A 29 51.56 -27.76 -3.63
CA SER A 29 51.45 -29.09 -2.97
C SER A 29 52.12 -29.38 -1.62
N ASP A 30 51.37 -29.96 -0.66
CA ASP A 30 51.41 -31.41 -0.33
C ASP A 30 50.48 -31.80 0.86
N ASP A 31 50.10 -33.07 0.87
CA ASP A 31 49.30 -33.81 1.86
C ASP A 31 49.74 -33.64 3.33
N THR A 32 48.80 -33.70 4.28
CA THR A 32 48.75 -34.78 5.31
C THR A 32 47.59 -34.65 6.31
N THR A 33 47.10 -35.84 6.65
CA THR A 33 46.14 -36.29 7.67
C THR A 33 46.26 -35.70 9.08
N GLY A 34 45.12 -35.51 9.75
CA GLY A 34 45.07 -35.23 11.19
C GLY A 34 43.67 -35.32 11.79
N THR A 35 43.36 -36.50 12.33
CA THR A 35 42.12 -36.97 12.95
C THR A 35 41.70 -36.20 14.22
N GLY A 36 40.39 -36.05 14.44
CA GLY A 36 39.80 -35.60 15.71
C GLY A 36 38.31 -35.95 15.81
N SER A 37 38.01 -37.16 16.27
CA SER A 37 36.66 -37.72 16.46
C SER A 37 35.86 -37.06 17.59
N ALA A 38 34.54 -36.95 17.40
CA ALA A 38 33.56 -37.22 18.46
C ALA A 38 32.34 -37.94 17.85
N SER A 39 31.91 -39.01 18.50
CA SER A 39 31.13 -40.12 17.96
C SER A 39 29.82 -40.39 18.73
N VAL A 40 28.72 -40.60 17.98
CA VAL A 40 27.68 -41.68 18.10
C VAL A 40 26.75 -41.60 19.34
N THR A 41 25.41 -41.69 19.25
CA THR A 41 24.62 -42.88 18.89
C THR A 41 23.12 -42.53 18.81
N ILE A 42 22.37 -43.08 17.84
CA ILE A 42 20.91 -43.28 17.95
C ILE A 42 20.64 -44.78 17.81
N THR A 43 19.97 -45.35 18.81
CA THR A 43 19.54 -46.75 18.87
C THR A 43 18.10 -46.89 18.40
N ALA A 44 17.84 -47.94 17.62
CA ALA A 44 16.51 -48.35 17.17
C ALA A 44 15.95 -49.53 17.98
N ALA A 45 14.62 -49.66 17.94
CA ALA A 45 13.76 -50.86 18.02
C ALA A 45 12.74 -50.88 19.19
N SER A 46 11.43 -50.88 18.86
CA SER A 46 10.62 -52.11 18.83
C SER A 46 9.13 -51.86 18.52
N SER A 47 8.53 -52.90 17.93
CA SER A 47 7.27 -53.07 17.19
C SER A 47 5.99 -53.27 18.02
N VAL A 48 4.82 -53.00 17.43
CA VAL A 48 3.57 -53.79 17.57
C VAL A 48 2.75 -53.79 16.25
N THR A 49 2.30 -54.98 15.84
CA THR A 49 1.47 -55.31 14.67
C THR A 49 -0.01 -55.46 15.08
N VAL A 50 -0.99 -55.22 14.18
CA VAL A 50 -2.25 -55.99 13.93
C VAL A 50 -3.06 -55.21 12.87
N THR A 51 -3.01 -55.60 11.59
CA THR A 51 -3.94 -56.47 10.82
C THR A 51 -5.03 -55.69 10.07
N ALA A 52 -4.89 -55.65 8.75
CA ALA A 52 -5.94 -55.29 7.81
C ALA A 52 -6.82 -56.52 7.48
N THR A 53 -8.09 -56.30 7.21
CA THR A 53 -8.85 -57.15 6.28
C THR A 53 -9.83 -56.26 5.50
N ALA A 54 -9.68 -56.32 4.18
CA ALA A 54 -10.48 -55.69 3.14
C ALA A 54 -11.93 -56.25 3.13
N THR A 55 -12.89 -55.69 2.40
CA THR A 55 -12.99 -55.89 0.94
C THR A 55 -14.21 -55.16 0.41
N ALA A 56 -13.95 -54.33 -0.62
CA ALA A 56 -14.68 -54.11 -1.88
C ALA A 56 -16.21 -53.84 -1.87
N THR A 57 -16.77 -53.08 -2.80
CA THR A 57 -16.45 -53.04 -4.24
C THR A 57 -17.11 -51.78 -4.83
N ALA A 58 -16.40 -51.04 -5.70
CA ALA A 58 -16.68 -50.92 -7.14
C ALA A 58 -17.81 -49.94 -7.49
N THR A 59 -17.76 -49.02 -8.46
CA THR A 59 -16.82 -48.51 -9.49
C THR A 59 -17.60 -47.26 -9.99
N ASP A 60 -17.07 -46.16 -10.51
CA ASP A 60 -16.24 -46.07 -11.70
C ASP A 60 -15.93 -44.60 -12.03
N SER A 61 -14.66 -44.38 -12.39
CA SER A 61 -14.06 -43.45 -13.37
C SER A 61 -14.45 -41.95 -13.40
N GLY A 62 -13.50 -41.02 -13.43
CA GLY A 62 -12.05 -41.20 -13.50
C GLY A 62 -11.24 -39.90 -13.58
N ALA A 63 -9.97 -40.05 -13.16
CA ALA A 63 -8.73 -39.35 -13.54
C ALA A 63 -8.65 -37.82 -13.36
N THR A 64 -7.98 -37.28 -12.32
CA THR A 64 -6.50 -37.07 -12.13
C THR A 64 -5.90 -36.16 -13.20
N THR A 65 -5.24 -35.04 -12.89
CA THR A 65 -3.98 -34.87 -12.12
C THR A 65 -3.87 -33.45 -11.54
N ASP A 66 -3.60 -33.27 -10.24
CA ASP A 66 -2.26 -33.03 -9.63
C ASP A 66 -1.90 -31.53 -9.68
N ASP A 67 -2.30 -30.77 -8.66
CA ASP A 67 -1.49 -30.33 -7.51
C ASP A 67 -0.27 -29.48 -7.90
N SER A 68 -0.35 -28.20 -7.53
CA SER A 68 0.76 -27.25 -7.49
C SER A 68 0.43 -26.20 -6.43
N GLY A 69 0.68 -26.55 -5.17
CA GLY A 69 1.20 -25.64 -4.14
C GLY A 69 0.56 -24.25 -4.04
N GLY A 70 -0.74 -24.19 -3.73
CA GLY A 70 -1.31 -23.01 -3.07
C GLY A 70 -1.11 -23.16 -1.56
N GLU A 71 -0.49 -22.18 -0.90
CA GLU A 71 -0.44 -22.10 0.56
C GLU A 71 -1.88 -22.16 1.10
N LYS A 72 -2.23 -23.30 1.72
CA LYS A 72 -3.54 -23.49 2.35
C LYS A 72 -3.47 -22.91 3.75
N LEU A 73 -4.23 -21.86 3.96
CA LEU A 73 -4.48 -21.25 5.26
C LEU A 73 -5.53 -22.12 5.98
N ASP A 74 -5.09 -23.03 6.84
CA ASP A 74 -5.99 -23.83 7.68
C ASP A 74 -6.56 -22.93 8.79
N LEU A 75 -7.88 -22.68 8.72
CA LEU A 75 -8.63 -21.91 9.72
C LEU A 75 -9.43 -22.87 10.62
N PRO A 76 -9.41 -22.71 11.95
CA PRO A 76 -10.34 -23.42 12.82
C PRO A 76 -11.77 -22.85 12.67
N ASP A 77 -12.76 -23.73 12.68
CA ASP A 77 -14.18 -23.37 12.84
C ASP A 77 -14.43 -23.03 14.31
N ASP A 78 -14.87 -21.81 14.62
CA ASP A 78 -15.30 -21.44 15.97
C ASP A 78 -16.65 -20.69 16.00
N GLU A 79 -17.37 -20.92 17.10
CA GLU A 79 -18.70 -20.45 17.52
C GLU A 79 -19.00 -18.96 17.22
N PRO A 80 -20.28 -18.55 17.11
CA PRO A 80 -20.64 -17.16 16.79
C PRO A 80 -20.18 -16.21 17.90
N LEU A 81 -19.13 -15.45 17.60
CA LEU A 81 -18.51 -14.48 18.49
C LEU A 81 -19.36 -13.20 18.59
N PRO A 82 -19.28 -12.46 19.70
CA PRO A 82 -19.88 -11.14 19.82
C PRO A 82 -19.11 -10.14 18.94
N GLY A 83 -19.41 -10.13 17.64
CA GLY A 83 -18.94 -9.13 16.69
C GLY A 83 -19.98 -8.04 16.49
N CYS A 84 -19.57 -6.87 15.99
CA CYS A 84 -20.50 -5.83 15.51
C CYS A 84 -21.57 -6.39 14.53
N GLY A 85 -21.31 -7.51 13.85
CA GLY A 85 -22.27 -8.19 12.96
C GLY A 85 -23.45 -8.90 13.65
N THR A 86 -23.45 -9.05 14.98
CA THR A 86 -24.56 -9.71 15.72
C THR A 86 -25.67 -8.74 16.15
N GLY A 87 -25.45 -7.42 16.05
CA GLY A 87 -26.44 -6.39 16.39
C GLY A 87 -26.76 -6.25 17.88
N ASP A 88 -25.94 -6.81 18.78
CA ASP A 88 -26.17 -6.76 20.23
C ASP A 88 -25.72 -5.45 20.93
N GLY A 89 -25.04 -4.57 20.19
CA GLY A 89 -24.58 -3.27 20.67
C GLY A 89 -23.46 -3.33 21.72
N ALA A 90 -22.75 -4.45 21.84
CA ALA A 90 -21.59 -4.60 22.74
C ALA A 90 -20.24 -4.25 22.07
N CYS A 91 -20.25 -3.89 20.80
CA CYS A 91 -19.04 -3.68 20.00
C CYS A 91 -18.36 -2.36 20.34
N ASN A 92 -17.14 -2.43 20.89
CA ASN A 92 -16.33 -1.26 21.23
C ASN A 92 -14.87 -1.39 20.79
N LEU A 93 -14.51 -2.42 20.02
CA LEU A 93 -13.14 -2.64 19.54
C LEU A 93 -12.98 -2.06 18.12
N LEU A 94 -11.90 -1.30 17.91
CA LEU A 94 -11.56 -0.68 16.62
C LEU A 94 -10.08 -0.87 16.29
N ASP A 95 -9.77 -1.44 15.13
CA ASP A 95 -8.44 -1.51 14.56
C ASP A 95 -8.37 -0.56 13.37
N LEU A 96 -7.51 0.44 13.44
CA LEU A 96 -7.32 1.46 12.40
C LEU A 96 -5.93 1.28 11.77
N LEU A 97 -5.88 0.95 10.49
CA LEU A 97 -4.65 0.76 9.73
C LEU A 97 -4.45 1.94 8.78
N PHE A 98 -3.35 2.67 8.92
CA PHE A 98 -2.87 3.64 7.94
C PHE A 98 -1.81 3.00 7.04
N VAL A 99 -2.04 3.03 5.74
CA VAL A 99 -1.08 2.66 4.70
C VAL A 99 -0.73 3.94 3.95
N ILE A 100 0.44 4.50 4.25
CA ILE A 100 0.83 5.84 3.81
C ILE A 100 1.94 5.74 2.79
N ASP A 101 1.72 6.37 1.66
CA ASP A 101 2.73 6.53 0.62
C ASP A 101 3.91 7.36 1.11
N ASN A 102 5.11 6.80 0.96
CA ASN A 102 6.35 7.43 1.37
C ASN A 102 7.25 7.80 0.19
N SER A 103 6.69 7.94 -1.01
CA SER A 103 7.36 8.40 -2.21
C SER A 103 7.85 9.85 -2.09
N GLY A 104 8.68 10.26 -3.05
CA GLY A 104 9.32 11.58 -3.06
C GLY A 104 8.36 12.78 -3.13
N THR A 105 7.13 12.57 -3.61
CA THR A 105 6.15 13.63 -3.84
C THR A 105 5.29 13.92 -2.62
N MET A 106 5.03 12.91 -1.78
CA MET A 106 4.12 12.88 -0.62
C MET A 106 4.41 13.83 0.57
N GLY A 107 5.30 14.80 0.40
CA GLY A 107 5.79 15.63 1.50
C GLY A 107 4.72 16.54 2.11
N GLU A 108 4.04 17.29 1.26
CA GLU A 108 3.04 18.28 1.62
C GLU A 108 1.73 17.59 2.08
N GLU A 109 1.38 16.47 1.46
CA GLU A 109 0.22 15.63 1.76
C GLU A 109 0.36 15.00 3.15
N GLN A 110 1.55 14.50 3.50
CA GLN A 110 1.81 13.96 4.83
C GLN A 110 1.72 15.05 5.91
N VAL A 111 2.14 16.29 5.63
CA VAL A 111 1.97 17.42 6.56
C VAL A 111 0.48 17.73 6.77
N ASN A 112 -0.31 17.77 5.69
CA ASN A 112 -1.76 17.98 5.77
C ASN A 112 -2.45 16.86 6.56
N LEU A 113 -2.07 15.61 6.31
CA LEU A 113 -2.55 14.46 7.07
C LEU A 113 -2.23 14.58 8.56
N ALA A 114 -0.99 14.96 8.89
CA ALA A 114 -0.56 15.13 10.27
C ALA A 114 -1.32 16.23 11.01
N ALA A 115 -1.62 17.35 10.33
CA ALA A 115 -2.41 18.43 10.88
C ALA A 115 -3.85 18.02 11.27
N ASN A 116 -4.37 16.96 10.65
CA ASN A 116 -5.73 16.46 10.84
C ASN A 116 -5.85 15.31 11.87
N PHE A 117 -4.75 14.75 12.37
CA PHE A 117 -4.81 13.71 13.40
C PHE A 117 -5.44 14.12 14.73
N PRO A 118 -5.28 15.36 15.24
CA PRO A 118 -6.00 15.80 16.43
C PRO A 118 -7.52 15.72 16.25
N LEU A 119 -8.04 16.12 15.08
CA LEU A 119 -9.45 16.01 14.74
C LEU A 119 -9.88 14.54 14.71
N LEU A 120 -9.09 13.66 14.11
CA LEU A 120 -9.39 12.23 14.09
C LEU A 120 -9.51 11.64 15.49
N VAL A 121 -8.54 11.90 16.37
CA VAL A 121 -8.57 11.40 17.75
C VAL A 121 -9.78 11.94 18.51
N GLU A 122 -10.14 13.22 18.30
CA GLU A 122 -11.36 13.81 18.84
C GLU A 122 -12.61 13.04 18.36
N ARG A 123 -12.75 12.81 17.05
CA ARG A 123 -13.89 12.10 16.46
C ARG A 123 -14.01 10.67 16.97
N LEU A 124 -12.91 9.95 17.10
CA LEU A 124 -12.89 8.60 17.68
C LEU A 124 -13.38 8.59 19.14
N GLY A 125 -13.08 9.63 19.92
CA GLY A 125 -13.57 9.81 21.29
C GLY A 125 -15.06 10.17 21.39
N MET A 126 -15.70 10.54 20.27
CA MET A 126 -17.09 11.00 20.22
C MET A 126 -18.06 9.97 19.63
N LEU A 127 -17.59 8.79 19.24
CA LEU A 127 -18.43 7.72 18.70
C LEU A 127 -19.52 7.30 19.69
N LYS A 128 -20.73 7.08 19.16
CA LYS A 128 -21.93 6.69 19.93
C LYS A 128 -22.46 5.33 19.51
N ASP A 129 -23.17 4.66 20.42
CA ASP A 129 -23.93 3.44 20.15
C ASP A 129 -25.30 3.76 19.53
N GLY A 130 -26.05 2.72 19.12
CA GLY A 130 -27.42 2.86 18.59
C GLY A 130 -28.44 3.47 19.56
N LYS A 131 -28.06 3.71 20.83
CA LYS A 131 -28.89 4.40 21.84
C LYS A 131 -28.44 5.85 22.06
N GLY A 132 -27.49 6.33 21.26
CA GLY A 132 -26.94 7.69 21.33
C GLY A 132 -25.98 7.91 22.50
N LYS A 133 -25.51 6.85 23.17
CA LYS A 133 -24.56 6.94 24.28
C LYS A 133 -23.13 6.81 23.75
N LEU A 134 -22.21 7.59 24.31
CA LEU A 134 -20.78 7.47 23.99
C LEU A 134 -20.26 6.05 24.25
N ILE A 135 -19.51 5.53 23.28
CA ILE A 135 -18.83 4.24 23.37
C ILE A 135 -17.47 4.45 24.03
N SER A 136 -17.12 3.59 24.99
CA SER A 136 -15.75 3.51 25.50
C SER A 136 -14.94 2.62 24.56
N ALA A 137 -14.58 3.20 23.42
CA ALA A 137 -13.88 2.49 22.36
C ALA A 137 -12.48 2.07 22.83
N ASP A 138 -12.06 0.89 22.42
CA ASP A 138 -10.75 0.29 22.67
C ASP A 138 -10.06 0.13 21.32
N ILE A 139 -9.03 0.93 21.10
CA ILE A 139 -8.56 1.32 19.77
C ILE A 139 -7.09 0.90 19.59
N ASN A 140 -6.82 0.21 18.48
CA ASN A 140 -5.49 0.01 17.94
C ASN A 140 -5.31 0.92 16.71
N ILE A 141 -4.21 1.68 16.62
CA ILE A 141 -3.84 2.45 15.43
C ILE A 141 -2.45 2.05 14.98
N MET A 142 -2.37 1.41 13.81
CA MET A 142 -1.11 0.99 13.18
C MET A 142 -0.85 1.85 11.95
N VAL A 143 0.42 2.26 11.78
CA VAL A 143 0.88 2.96 10.58
C VAL A 143 1.93 2.10 9.89
N THR A 144 1.82 1.96 8.57
CA THR A 144 2.81 1.33 7.70
C THR A 144 2.95 2.14 6.40
N THR A 145 3.87 1.74 5.53
CA THR A 145 4.04 2.36 4.21
C THR A 145 3.59 1.47 3.07
N THR A 146 3.46 2.04 1.90
CA THR A 146 3.19 1.36 0.63
C THR A 146 4.41 0.66 0.05
N ASP A 147 5.60 0.85 0.64
CA ASP A 147 6.85 0.27 0.13
C ASP A 147 7.00 -1.23 0.49
N MET A 148 6.82 -2.07 -0.53
CA MET A 148 7.02 -3.53 -0.48
C MET A 148 8.46 -3.96 -0.82
N GLY A 149 9.33 -3.01 -1.14
CA GLY A 149 10.67 -3.19 -1.65
C GLY A 149 10.67 -3.60 -3.12
N HIS A 150 11.24 -2.75 -3.97
CA HIS A 150 11.30 -3.00 -5.41
C HIS A 150 12.76 -3.14 -5.89
N PRO A 151 13.13 -4.17 -6.69
CA PRO A 151 14.50 -4.36 -7.17
C PRO A 151 15.08 -3.15 -7.90
N ALA A 152 14.27 -2.48 -8.74
CA ALA A 152 14.68 -1.29 -9.46
C ALA A 152 15.01 -0.07 -8.57
N CYS A 153 14.63 -0.11 -7.29
CA CYS A 153 14.95 0.93 -6.30
C CYS A 153 16.06 0.52 -5.33
N ALA A 154 16.42 -0.78 -5.28
CA ALA A 154 17.28 -1.33 -4.23
C ALA A 154 18.67 -0.67 -4.17
N GLN A 155 19.21 -0.26 -5.32
CA GLN A 155 20.49 0.43 -5.43
C GLN A 155 20.47 1.89 -4.94
N PHE A 156 19.29 2.49 -4.79
CA PHE A 156 19.11 3.86 -4.31
C PHE A 156 18.76 3.92 -2.82
N ASN A 157 18.47 2.77 -2.21
CA ASN A 157 18.15 2.68 -0.79
C ASN A 157 19.27 3.28 0.06
N LYS A 158 18.90 4.16 0.98
CA LYS A 158 19.84 4.72 1.95
C LYS A 158 20.34 3.64 2.91
N PRO A 159 21.54 3.82 3.50
CA PRO A 159 22.04 2.90 4.52
C PRO A 159 21.01 2.64 5.62
N GLY A 160 20.75 1.35 5.91
CA GLY A 160 19.78 0.95 6.93
C GLY A 160 18.31 1.14 6.55
N TYR A 161 17.99 1.50 5.30
CA TYR A 161 16.60 1.48 4.82
C TYR A 161 16.10 0.04 4.71
N ILE A 162 14.95 -0.21 5.31
CA ILE A 162 14.24 -1.48 5.25
C ILE A 162 12.80 -1.14 4.83
N PRO A 163 12.35 -1.56 3.63
CA PRO A 163 10.97 -1.39 3.22
C PRO A 163 10.02 -1.98 4.27
N ALA A 164 8.92 -1.28 4.55
CA ALA A 164 8.00 -1.66 5.61
C ALA A 164 7.35 -3.02 5.33
N LYS A 165 6.97 -3.30 4.09
CA LYS A 165 6.29 -4.55 3.68
C LYS A 165 5.08 -4.88 4.56
N GLY A 166 4.27 -3.86 4.88
CA GLY A 166 3.14 -3.95 5.80
C GLY A 166 3.50 -4.01 7.29
N SER A 167 4.78 -3.96 7.67
CA SER A 167 5.18 -3.90 9.08
C SER A 167 4.91 -2.53 9.71
N PRO A 168 4.61 -2.49 11.02
CA PRO A 168 4.36 -1.24 11.70
C PRO A 168 5.61 -0.37 11.75
N ILE A 169 5.44 0.91 11.47
CA ILE A 169 6.45 1.92 11.78
C ILE A 169 5.94 2.73 12.97
N ASN A 170 6.51 2.42 14.13
CA ASN A 170 6.14 2.98 15.42
C ASN A 170 7.19 3.94 16.00
N THR A 171 8.29 4.18 15.28
CA THR A 171 9.29 5.16 15.69
C THR A 171 8.83 6.57 15.32
N PRO A 172 9.05 7.56 16.20
CA PRO A 172 8.69 8.93 15.89
C PRO A 172 9.53 9.43 14.72
N CYS A 173 8.96 10.27 13.85
CA CYS A 173 9.67 10.79 12.68
C CYS A 173 10.98 11.53 13.06
N THR A 174 11.08 12.07 14.27
CA THR A 174 12.27 12.76 14.79
C THR A 174 13.49 11.87 14.91
N ASP A 175 13.30 10.55 15.01
CA ASP A 175 14.38 9.56 15.09
C ASP A 175 14.84 9.10 13.70
N ARG A 176 14.14 9.54 12.64
CA ARG A 176 14.33 9.13 11.26
C ARG A 176 14.28 10.31 10.28
N LEU A 177 14.82 11.46 10.69
CA LEU A 177 14.79 12.69 9.88
C LEU A 177 15.47 12.53 8.51
N GLU A 178 16.41 11.60 8.39
CA GLU A 178 17.04 11.26 7.11
C GLU A 178 16.05 10.71 6.08
N ARG A 179 14.89 10.21 6.51
CA ARG A 179 13.80 9.73 5.62
C ARG A 179 13.07 10.86 4.92
N PHE A 180 13.20 12.10 5.39
CA PHE A 180 12.56 13.29 4.80
C PHE A 180 13.41 13.92 3.68
N THR A 181 14.17 13.09 2.97
CA THR A 181 14.93 13.49 1.77
C THR A 181 14.64 12.46 0.69
N SER A 182 14.21 12.87 -0.49
CA SER A 182 13.84 11.94 -1.56
C SER A 182 14.97 10.98 -1.93
N LEU A 183 14.64 9.82 -2.51
CA LEU A 183 15.62 8.82 -2.94
C LEU A 183 16.68 9.41 -3.88
N ASP A 184 16.30 10.36 -4.74
CA ASP A 184 17.21 11.04 -5.66
C ASP A 184 17.98 12.22 -5.04
N GLY A 185 17.72 12.52 -3.76
CA GLY A 185 18.34 13.60 -2.99
C GLY A 185 17.93 15.02 -3.42
N LYS A 186 16.96 15.18 -4.32
CA LYS A 186 16.59 16.49 -4.86
C LYS A 186 15.61 17.27 -3.97
N LYS A 187 14.74 16.57 -3.23
CA LYS A 187 13.78 17.18 -2.29
C LYS A 187 14.17 16.81 -0.87
N SER A 188 14.21 17.78 0.04
CA SER A 188 14.49 17.55 1.46
C SER A 188 13.63 18.48 2.31
N ILE A 189 12.85 17.89 3.21
CA ILE A 189 11.81 18.57 4.00
C ILE A 189 11.73 18.04 5.45
N PRO A 190 12.85 17.94 6.20
CA PRO A 190 12.81 17.48 7.59
C PRO A 190 11.90 18.33 8.49
N GLN A 191 11.62 19.58 8.10
CA GLN A 191 10.68 20.48 8.78
C GLN A 191 9.27 19.91 8.87
N ALA A 192 8.84 19.11 7.88
CA ALA A 192 7.56 18.40 7.92
C ALA A 192 7.40 17.59 9.21
N CYS A 193 8.48 16.95 9.66
CA CYS A 193 8.52 16.27 10.95
C CYS A 193 8.71 17.22 12.12
N THR A 194 9.73 18.08 12.09
CA THR A 194 10.12 18.85 13.29
C THR A 194 9.08 19.88 13.72
N ASP A 195 8.21 20.31 12.80
CA ASP A 195 7.18 21.31 13.08
C ASP A 195 5.92 20.68 13.69
N SER A 196 5.67 19.39 13.44
CA SER A 196 4.45 18.68 13.84
C SER A 196 4.66 17.59 14.90
N CYS A 197 5.89 17.09 15.08
CA CYS A 197 6.20 15.99 15.99
C CYS A 197 7.06 16.43 17.19
N ASN A 198 6.60 16.09 18.39
CA ASN A 198 7.28 16.33 19.67
C ASN A 198 8.13 15.14 20.17
N GLY A 199 8.31 14.11 19.33
CA GLY A 199 9.06 12.89 19.64
C GLY A 199 8.28 11.84 20.44
N VAL A 200 6.97 12.01 20.64
CA VAL A 200 6.13 11.01 21.31
C VAL A 200 5.87 9.82 20.37
N ALA A 201 5.93 8.61 20.92
CA ALA A 201 5.66 7.37 20.22
C ALA A 201 5.05 6.33 21.17
N PRO A 202 4.33 5.32 20.66
CA PRO A 202 3.78 4.25 21.50
C PRO A 202 4.86 3.30 22.03
N ASP A 203 4.67 2.79 23.25
CA ASP A 203 5.42 1.64 23.80
C ASP A 203 4.83 0.33 23.26
N GLY A 204 5.10 0.06 21.99
CA GLY A 204 4.59 -1.11 21.28
C GLY A 204 4.56 -0.91 19.77
N PRO A 205 4.24 -1.96 18.99
CA PRO A 205 4.22 -1.90 17.53
C PRO A 205 3.14 -0.96 16.96
N TYR A 206 2.15 -0.56 17.75
CA TYR A 206 1.08 0.34 17.33
C TYR A 206 0.57 1.11 18.53
N ILE A 207 -0.17 2.19 18.30
CA ILE A 207 -0.86 2.92 19.36
C ILE A 207 -2.01 2.04 19.85
N HIS A 208 -2.09 1.85 21.16
CA HIS A 208 -3.20 1.17 21.82
C HIS A 208 -3.72 2.05 22.94
N TYR A 209 -5.02 2.35 22.94
CA TYR A 209 -5.66 3.09 24.02
C TYR A 209 -7.14 2.77 24.12
N LYS A 210 -7.66 2.95 25.34
CA LYS A 210 -9.10 2.96 25.59
C LYS A 210 -9.57 4.37 25.84
N VAL A 211 -10.68 4.79 25.23
CA VAL A 211 -11.29 6.10 25.46
C VAL A 211 -11.66 6.22 26.95
N ASN A 212 -11.10 7.24 27.61
CA ASN A 212 -11.14 7.46 29.07
C ASN A 212 -10.50 6.34 29.90
N GLY A 213 -9.54 5.61 29.32
CA GLY A 213 -8.81 4.51 29.95
C GLY A 213 -7.29 4.69 29.84
N MET A 214 -6.57 3.57 29.93
CA MET A 214 -5.12 3.56 29.79
C MET A 214 -4.71 3.56 28.31
N SER A 215 -3.52 4.08 28.04
CA SER A 215 -2.84 3.95 26.75
C SER A 215 -1.42 3.37 26.92
N ASN A 216 -0.84 2.90 25.81
CA ASN A 216 0.59 2.61 25.73
C ASN A 216 1.41 3.84 25.28
N VAL A 217 0.81 5.04 25.26
CA VAL A 217 1.46 6.26 24.82
C VAL A 217 1.89 7.08 26.04
N PRO A 218 3.15 7.53 26.12
CA PRO A 218 3.62 8.38 27.21
C PRO A 218 2.75 9.63 27.38
N GLY A 219 2.24 9.84 28.59
CA GLY A 219 1.42 11.00 28.92
C GLY A 219 0.02 11.01 28.29
N ASP A 220 -0.43 9.88 27.72
CA ASP A 220 -1.70 9.74 27.00
C ASP A 220 -1.86 10.72 25.82
N ASP A 221 -0.74 11.20 25.24
CA ASP A 221 -0.72 12.10 24.08
C ASP A 221 -0.92 11.34 22.75
N ILE A 222 -2.12 10.78 22.57
CA ILE A 222 -2.47 9.96 21.40
C ILE A 222 -2.32 10.73 20.09
N ALA A 223 -2.78 12.00 20.07
CA ALA A 223 -2.70 12.85 18.89
C ALA A 223 -1.24 13.21 18.55
N GLY A 224 -0.42 13.52 19.55
CA GLY A 224 1.02 13.75 19.35
C GLY A 224 1.74 12.50 18.86
N ALA A 225 1.46 11.34 19.44
CA ALA A 225 2.01 10.06 18.98
C ALA A 225 1.65 9.78 17.52
N LEU A 226 0.37 9.93 17.15
CA LEU A 226 -0.08 9.70 15.77
C LEU A 226 0.52 10.71 14.79
N SER A 227 0.67 11.98 15.20
CA SER A 227 1.38 13.01 14.40
C SER A 227 2.85 12.69 14.20
N CYS A 228 3.50 12.05 15.17
CA CYS A 228 4.88 11.62 15.06
C CYS A 228 5.09 10.36 14.23
N ILE A 229 4.22 9.36 14.38
CA ILE A 229 4.35 8.09 13.66
C ILE A 229 3.61 8.09 12.33
N GLY A 230 2.78 9.08 12.03
CA GLY A 230 2.06 9.21 10.75
C GLY A 230 2.92 9.76 9.62
N LEU A 231 3.91 10.60 9.94
CA LEU A 231 4.88 11.14 8.98
C LEU A 231 5.94 10.08 8.65
N GLN A 232 5.86 9.47 7.47
CA GLN A 232 6.69 8.34 7.04
C GLN A 232 8.04 8.73 6.44
N GLY A 233 8.16 9.97 5.98
CA GLY A 233 9.26 10.39 5.12
C GLY A 233 8.90 10.25 3.66
N ILE A 234 9.85 10.61 2.79
CA ILE A 234 9.68 10.74 1.33
C ILE A 234 10.76 9.98 0.56
N ASP A 235 11.39 8.98 1.18
CA ASP A 235 12.47 8.19 0.61
C ASP A 235 12.08 6.76 0.21
N GLY A 236 10.78 6.55 0.02
CA GLY A 236 10.19 5.36 -0.58
C GLY A 236 10.39 5.28 -2.08
N CYS A 237 10.30 4.06 -2.58
CA CYS A 237 10.37 3.77 -4.00
C CYS A 237 9.06 4.17 -4.71
N GLY A 238 9.13 4.97 -5.78
CA GLY A 238 7.93 5.36 -6.56
C GLY A 238 7.17 4.22 -7.27
N TYR A 239 7.52 2.96 -7.00
CA TYR A 239 6.71 1.79 -7.33
C TYR A 239 5.94 1.36 -6.06
N GLU A 240 4.92 2.14 -5.71
CA GLU A 240 4.21 2.03 -4.45
C GLU A 240 3.14 0.93 -4.49
N ALA A 241 3.06 0.08 -3.46
CA ALA A 241 2.25 -1.15 -3.43
C ALA A 241 1.22 -1.15 -2.28
N GLN A 242 0.28 -0.22 -2.35
CA GLN A 242 -0.78 0.06 -1.37
C GLN A 242 -1.57 -1.19 -0.99
N LEU A 243 -2.09 -1.92 -1.98
CA LEU A 243 -2.95 -3.07 -1.77
C LEU A 243 -2.20 -4.27 -1.18
N GLU A 244 -0.96 -4.52 -1.63
CA GLU A 244 -0.14 -5.59 -1.06
C GLU A 244 0.34 -5.23 0.34
N SER A 245 0.78 -3.99 0.59
CA SER A 245 1.16 -3.53 1.94
C SER A 245 0.00 -3.65 2.93
N MET A 246 -1.23 -3.29 2.52
CA MET A 246 -2.45 -3.54 3.30
C MET A 246 -2.60 -5.03 3.62
N MET A 247 -2.49 -5.90 2.61
CA MET A 247 -2.64 -7.35 2.80
C MET A 247 -1.59 -7.90 3.77
N GLN A 248 -0.33 -7.47 3.65
CA GLN A 248 0.75 -7.88 4.55
C GLN A 248 0.55 -7.36 5.98
N ALA A 249 0.05 -6.14 6.15
CA ALA A 249 -0.27 -5.58 7.47
C ALA A 249 -1.37 -6.39 8.19
N LEU A 250 -2.32 -6.94 7.43
CA LEU A 250 -3.46 -7.70 7.95
C LEU A 250 -3.22 -9.21 8.06
N ASP A 251 -2.06 -9.70 7.62
CA ASP A 251 -1.73 -11.12 7.61
C ASP A 251 -1.57 -11.66 9.06
N PRO A 252 -2.38 -12.66 9.48
CA PRO A 252 -2.29 -13.26 10.82
C PRO A 252 -0.95 -13.98 11.08
N GLY A 253 -0.20 -14.31 10.03
CA GLY A 253 1.14 -14.90 10.11
C GLY A 253 2.25 -13.92 10.50
N LYS A 254 1.97 -12.61 10.57
CA LYS A 254 2.96 -11.59 10.95
C LYS A 254 3.07 -11.40 12.45
N GLU A 255 4.26 -11.02 12.91
CA GLU A 255 4.56 -10.90 14.34
C GLU A 255 3.62 -9.93 15.09
N TRP A 256 3.23 -8.81 14.48
CA TRP A 256 2.30 -7.84 15.08
C TRP A 256 0.84 -8.32 15.14
N ASN A 257 0.51 -9.42 14.46
CA ASN A 257 -0.79 -10.09 14.52
C ASN A 257 -0.74 -11.41 15.32
N LYS A 258 0.36 -11.66 16.04
CA LYS A 258 0.51 -12.81 16.94
C LYS A 258 0.44 -12.39 18.41
N GLY A 259 0.22 -13.37 19.28
CA GLY A 259 0.27 -13.18 20.73
C GLY A 259 -1.05 -12.72 21.34
N ALA A 260 -0.98 -12.21 22.57
CA ALA A 260 -2.17 -11.87 23.36
C ALA A 260 -2.85 -10.56 22.94
N LEU A 261 -2.12 -9.68 22.25
CA LEU A 261 -2.60 -8.41 21.74
C LEU A 261 -2.20 -8.32 20.25
N PRO A 262 -2.91 -9.01 19.35
CA PRO A 262 -2.71 -8.83 17.92
C PRO A 262 -3.24 -7.46 17.48
N PHE A 263 -2.67 -6.87 16.42
CA PHE A 263 -3.24 -5.66 15.82
C PHE A 263 -4.64 -5.93 15.27
N VAL A 264 -4.80 -6.96 14.42
CA VAL A 264 -6.10 -7.39 13.91
C VAL A 264 -6.80 -8.25 14.96
N ARG A 265 -7.69 -7.63 15.73
CA ARG A 265 -8.42 -8.29 16.82
C ARG A 265 -9.69 -8.95 16.33
N GLU A 266 -10.06 -10.04 16.96
CA GLU A 266 -11.34 -10.69 16.75
C GLU A 266 -12.49 -9.77 17.20
N GLY A 267 -13.59 -9.72 16.44
CA GLY A 267 -14.77 -8.89 16.73
C GLY A 267 -14.60 -7.38 16.55
N ALA A 268 -13.37 -6.88 16.37
CA ALA A 268 -13.11 -5.45 16.15
C ALA A 268 -13.53 -4.98 14.76
N VAL A 269 -14.06 -3.76 14.67
CA VAL A 269 -14.19 -3.04 13.40
C VAL A 269 -12.79 -2.79 12.86
N LEU A 270 -12.54 -3.09 11.59
CA LEU A 270 -11.30 -2.74 10.89
C LEU A 270 -11.57 -1.58 9.94
N ALA A 271 -10.89 -0.47 10.20
CA ALA A 271 -10.85 0.68 9.31
C ALA A 271 -9.49 0.75 8.63
N ILE A 272 -9.50 0.81 7.30
CA ILE A 272 -8.29 0.87 6.47
C ILE A 272 -8.24 2.25 5.84
N VAL A 273 -7.15 2.99 6.07
CA VAL A 273 -6.91 4.30 5.48
C VAL A 273 -5.73 4.19 4.53
N MET A 274 -5.97 4.44 3.24
CA MET A 274 -4.92 4.53 2.23
C MET A 274 -4.70 5.98 1.85
N VAL A 275 -3.43 6.40 1.83
CA VAL A 275 -3.04 7.77 1.46
C VAL A 275 -1.95 7.66 0.41
N THR A 276 -2.23 8.06 -0.83
CA THR A 276 -1.27 7.96 -1.94
C THR A 276 -1.61 8.88 -3.10
N ASP A 277 -0.58 9.40 -3.76
CA ASP A 277 -0.65 10.11 -5.04
C ASP A 277 -0.23 9.25 -6.24
N GLU A 278 0.15 7.98 -6.02
CA GLU A 278 0.64 7.05 -7.03
C GLU A 278 -0.41 6.00 -7.46
N ALA A 279 -0.16 5.37 -8.61
CA ALA A 279 -0.92 4.19 -9.02
C ALA A 279 -0.47 2.95 -8.23
N ASP A 280 -1.42 2.07 -7.86
CA ASP A 280 -1.05 0.83 -7.17
C ASP A 280 -0.19 -0.09 -8.03
N CYS A 281 1.01 -0.32 -7.53
CA CYS A 281 2.07 -1.13 -8.10
C CYS A 281 2.34 -2.39 -7.27
N SER A 282 1.29 -3.03 -6.76
CA SER A 282 1.38 -4.32 -6.07
C SER A 282 1.86 -5.45 -7.00
N VAL A 283 3.16 -5.51 -7.28
CA VAL A 283 3.81 -6.40 -8.26
C VAL A 283 3.63 -7.88 -7.90
N LEU A 284 3.32 -8.71 -8.90
CA LEU A 284 3.20 -10.16 -8.78
C LEU A 284 4.58 -10.82 -8.63
N ALA A 285 5.16 -10.77 -7.44
CA ALA A 285 6.51 -11.29 -7.20
C ALA A 285 6.62 -12.83 -7.31
N PRO A 286 7.77 -13.40 -7.75
CA PRO A 286 8.93 -12.67 -8.28
C PRO A 286 8.80 -12.31 -9.76
N GLY A 287 8.01 -13.04 -10.55
CA GLY A 287 8.00 -12.92 -12.02
C GLY A 287 7.50 -11.57 -12.55
N GLY A 288 6.67 -10.85 -11.79
CA GLY A 288 6.22 -9.51 -12.12
C GLY A 288 7.37 -8.49 -12.17
N TYR A 289 8.46 -8.69 -11.42
CA TYR A 289 9.61 -7.78 -11.45
C TYR A 289 10.37 -7.81 -12.78
N ASP A 290 10.25 -8.86 -13.58
CA ASP A 290 10.88 -8.93 -14.91
C ASP A 290 10.37 -7.82 -15.85
N TYR A 291 9.13 -7.34 -15.63
CA TYR A 291 8.54 -6.20 -16.35
C TYR A 291 9.12 -4.85 -15.92
N PHE A 292 9.98 -4.81 -14.92
CA PHE A 292 10.61 -3.60 -14.42
C PHE A 292 12.14 -3.63 -14.53
N ASP A 293 12.68 -4.61 -15.24
CA ASP A 293 14.11 -4.80 -15.40
C ASP A 293 14.56 -4.27 -16.76
N ASP A 294 15.42 -3.25 -16.76
CA ASP A 294 16.03 -2.65 -17.96
C ASP A 294 16.79 -3.68 -18.81
N GLU A 295 17.29 -4.76 -18.22
CA GLU A 295 17.95 -5.86 -18.96
C GLU A 295 16.97 -6.55 -19.94
N ASN A 296 15.66 -6.46 -19.69
CA ASN A 296 14.61 -7.01 -20.53
C ASN A 296 14.09 -6.02 -21.60
N SER A 297 14.75 -4.88 -21.80
CA SER A 297 14.35 -3.83 -22.76
C SER A 297 14.13 -4.32 -24.20
N GLU A 298 14.83 -5.37 -24.63
CA GLU A 298 14.69 -5.97 -25.97
C GLU A 298 13.72 -7.16 -26.02
N ASN A 299 13.17 -7.60 -24.87
CA ASN A 299 12.25 -8.72 -24.79
C ASN A 299 10.79 -8.23 -24.92
N PRO A 300 10.07 -8.55 -26.01
CA PRO A 300 8.70 -8.08 -26.23
C PRO A 300 7.71 -8.57 -25.17
N MET A 301 8.01 -9.67 -24.47
CA MET A 301 7.17 -10.18 -23.39
C MET A 301 7.16 -9.23 -22.19
N TYR A 302 8.30 -8.64 -21.86
CA TYR A 302 8.48 -7.83 -20.67
C TYR A 302 8.33 -6.33 -20.95
N ASN A 303 8.76 -5.86 -22.13
CA ASN A 303 8.66 -4.44 -22.49
C ASN A 303 7.27 -4.03 -23.06
N GLN A 304 6.30 -4.94 -23.14
CA GLN A 304 5.00 -4.66 -23.77
C GLN A 304 4.22 -3.53 -23.08
N TYR A 305 4.44 -3.31 -21.79
CA TYR A 305 3.80 -2.25 -20.99
C TYR A 305 4.68 -1.00 -20.82
N TRP A 306 5.83 -0.94 -21.47
CA TRP A 306 6.75 0.19 -21.39
C TRP A 306 6.38 1.25 -22.42
N ASN A 307 6.46 2.51 -21.99
CA ASN A 307 6.27 3.64 -22.88
C ASN A 307 7.57 3.97 -23.63
N ALA A 308 7.42 4.51 -24.83
CA ALA A 308 8.55 5.03 -25.60
C ALA A 308 8.92 6.44 -25.10
N ASP A 309 10.20 6.67 -24.83
CA ASP A 309 10.72 7.98 -24.45
C ASP A 309 10.52 8.96 -25.62
N PRO A 310 9.85 10.12 -25.42
CA PRO A 310 9.60 11.08 -26.48
C PRO A 310 10.89 11.68 -27.10
N LYS A 311 12.05 11.54 -26.44
CA LYS A 311 13.34 12.08 -26.92
C LYS A 311 14.00 11.20 -27.97
N ASP A 312 13.90 9.88 -27.85
CA ASP A 312 14.64 8.91 -28.67
C ASP A 312 13.80 7.72 -29.17
N ALA A 313 12.51 7.68 -28.83
CA ALA A 313 11.54 6.63 -29.16
C ALA A 313 11.89 5.23 -28.64
N THR A 314 12.87 5.10 -27.74
CA THR A 314 13.21 3.81 -27.11
C THR A 314 12.26 3.53 -25.95
N LYS A 315 11.85 2.28 -25.79
CA LYS A 315 11.05 1.86 -24.63
C LYS A 315 11.93 1.82 -23.39
N LYS A 316 11.47 2.40 -22.29
CA LYS A 316 12.17 2.39 -20.99
C LYS A 316 11.19 2.08 -19.87
N VAL A 317 11.70 1.47 -18.81
CA VAL A 317 10.91 1.24 -17.59
C VAL A 317 10.67 2.57 -16.87
N THR A 318 9.44 2.78 -16.43
CA THR A 318 8.98 3.92 -15.62
C THR A 318 7.80 3.48 -14.74
N SER A 319 7.33 4.34 -13.84
CA SER A 319 6.10 4.11 -13.04
C SER A 319 4.87 3.82 -13.91
N ALA A 320 4.87 4.22 -15.18
CA ALA A 320 3.83 3.87 -16.15
C ALA A 320 3.58 2.36 -16.28
N VAL A 321 4.54 1.50 -15.97
CA VAL A 321 4.34 0.05 -15.98
C VAL A 321 3.28 -0.38 -14.96
N CYS A 322 3.19 0.29 -13.80
CA CYS A 322 2.15 0.03 -12.79
C CYS A 322 0.75 0.30 -13.37
N TRP A 323 0.59 1.41 -14.09
CA TRP A 323 -0.67 1.72 -14.77
C TRP A 323 -0.93 0.76 -15.94
N ASN A 324 -0.02 0.70 -16.90
CA ASN A 324 -0.16 -0.06 -18.15
C ASN A 324 -0.31 -1.57 -17.91
N GLY A 325 0.36 -2.10 -16.88
CA GLY A 325 0.30 -3.49 -16.47
C GLY A 325 -0.83 -3.82 -15.50
N GLY A 326 -1.54 -2.82 -14.95
CA GLY A 326 -2.59 -3.01 -13.95
C GLY A 326 -3.98 -2.55 -14.36
N VAL A 327 -4.10 -1.76 -15.43
CA VAL A 327 -5.34 -1.09 -15.83
C VAL A 327 -5.60 -1.28 -17.32
N ASN A 328 -6.86 -1.45 -17.71
CA ASN A 328 -7.31 -1.41 -19.10
C ASN A 328 -8.25 -0.22 -19.27
N CYS A 329 -7.95 0.64 -20.24
CA CYS A 329 -8.77 1.80 -20.58
C CYS A 329 -9.33 1.67 -21.99
N ILE A 330 -10.55 2.15 -22.17
CA ILE A 330 -11.25 2.24 -23.45
C ILE A 330 -11.25 3.71 -23.87
N ASP A 331 -10.81 3.96 -25.10
CA ASP A 331 -10.87 5.24 -25.79
C ASP A 331 -11.53 4.97 -27.15
N GLN A 332 -12.82 5.32 -27.29
CA GLN A 332 -13.62 4.94 -28.46
C GLN A 332 -13.42 5.86 -29.66
N ASP A 333 -13.12 7.14 -29.41
CA ASP A 333 -12.95 8.17 -30.45
C ASP A 333 -11.48 8.59 -30.66
N ASN A 334 -10.57 8.02 -29.87
CA ASN A 334 -9.13 8.21 -29.93
C ASN A 334 -8.73 9.68 -29.71
N ASP A 335 -9.45 10.36 -28.82
CA ASP A 335 -9.20 11.77 -28.45
C ASP A 335 -8.23 11.91 -27.25
N GLY A 336 -7.83 10.79 -26.64
CA GLY A 336 -6.94 10.75 -25.48
C GLY A 336 -7.65 10.92 -24.13
N ILE A 337 -8.97 10.95 -24.12
CA ILE A 337 -9.85 10.87 -22.95
C ILE A 337 -10.49 9.48 -22.97
N TYR A 338 -10.40 8.76 -21.86
CA TYR A 338 -10.88 7.39 -21.79
C TYR A 338 -12.28 7.35 -21.20
N GLU A 339 -13.24 6.71 -21.87
CA GLU A 339 -14.62 6.60 -21.36
C GLU A 339 -14.72 5.68 -20.15
N ASN A 340 -13.79 4.74 -20.02
CA ASN A 340 -13.71 3.86 -18.86
C ASN A 340 -12.31 3.30 -18.68
N CYS A 341 -11.88 3.18 -17.43
CA CYS A 341 -10.69 2.45 -17.03
C CYS A 341 -11.03 1.48 -15.90
N THR A 342 -10.66 0.22 -16.05
CA THR A 342 -10.89 -0.84 -15.05
C THR A 342 -9.60 -1.56 -14.72
N SER A 343 -9.50 -2.19 -13.55
CA SER A 343 -8.36 -3.05 -13.25
C SER A 343 -8.26 -4.20 -14.25
N ALA A 344 -7.03 -4.68 -14.47
CA ALA A 344 -6.74 -5.72 -15.43
C ALA A 344 -5.68 -6.69 -14.90
N ASP A 345 -5.97 -7.99 -15.03
CA ASP A 345 -5.10 -9.08 -14.62
C ASP A 345 -4.16 -9.48 -15.77
N LYS A 346 -3.09 -8.70 -15.95
CA LYS A 346 -2.14 -8.83 -17.07
C LYS A 346 -0.87 -9.64 -16.73
N GLY A 347 -0.80 -10.21 -15.53
CA GLY A 347 0.35 -10.99 -15.04
C GLY A 347 1.55 -10.17 -14.56
N VAL A 348 1.42 -8.84 -14.50
CA VAL A 348 2.46 -7.92 -13.97
C VAL A 348 2.24 -7.67 -12.48
N LEU A 349 1.02 -7.31 -12.11
CA LEU A 349 0.59 -7.00 -10.75
C LEU A 349 -0.33 -8.10 -10.23
N HIS A 350 -0.43 -8.22 -8.92
CA HIS A 350 -1.40 -9.12 -8.30
C HIS A 350 -2.84 -8.75 -8.72
N PRO A 351 -3.71 -9.74 -8.98
CA PRO A 351 -5.07 -9.48 -9.45
C PRO A 351 -5.91 -8.86 -8.34
N SER A 352 -6.39 -7.63 -8.54
CA SER A 352 -7.01 -6.84 -7.46
C SER A 352 -8.28 -7.52 -6.91
N MET A 353 -9.17 -7.94 -7.81
CA MET A 353 -10.43 -8.56 -7.47
C MET A 353 -10.25 -9.98 -6.91
N ALA A 354 -9.40 -10.80 -7.54
CA ALA A 354 -9.21 -12.18 -7.11
C ALA A 354 -8.37 -12.34 -5.83
N ARG A 355 -7.59 -11.32 -5.45
CA ARG A 355 -6.74 -11.33 -4.25
C ARG A 355 -7.30 -10.46 -3.13
N TYR A 356 -7.32 -9.14 -3.33
CA TYR A 356 -7.59 -8.19 -2.24
C TYR A 356 -9.08 -8.11 -1.93
N THR A 357 -9.94 -7.96 -2.94
CA THR A 357 -11.39 -7.99 -2.76
C THR A 357 -11.84 -9.31 -2.14
N LYS A 358 -11.34 -10.44 -2.66
CA LYS A 358 -11.60 -11.77 -2.09
C LYS A 358 -11.16 -11.88 -0.63
N PHE A 359 -10.00 -11.35 -0.27
CA PHE A 359 -9.54 -11.36 1.12
C PHE A 359 -10.46 -10.52 2.03
N LEU A 360 -10.75 -9.27 1.66
CA LEU A 360 -11.58 -8.39 2.48
C LEU A 360 -13.03 -8.88 2.58
N ARG A 361 -13.66 -9.26 1.46
CA ARG A 361 -15.07 -9.68 1.44
C ARG A 361 -15.26 -11.12 1.88
N ASP A 362 -14.56 -12.07 1.29
CA ASP A 362 -14.86 -13.49 1.53
C ASP A 362 -14.22 -13.97 2.83
N VAL A 363 -12.97 -13.54 3.12
CA VAL A 363 -12.25 -14.00 4.31
C VAL A 363 -12.61 -13.16 5.53
N LEU A 364 -12.47 -11.83 5.48
CA LEU A 364 -12.71 -10.99 6.67
C LEU A 364 -14.21 -10.80 6.95
N ILE A 365 -14.98 -10.30 5.97
CA ILE A 365 -16.42 -10.04 6.17
C ILE A 365 -17.20 -11.37 6.23
N GLY A 366 -17.12 -12.21 5.20
CA GLY A 366 -17.90 -13.44 5.11
C GLY A 366 -17.45 -14.52 6.09
N GLY A 367 -16.15 -14.82 6.11
CA GLY A 367 -15.57 -15.89 6.92
C GLY A 367 -15.43 -15.54 8.39
N LYS A 368 -14.92 -14.33 8.71
CA LYS A 368 -14.64 -13.90 10.08
C LYS A 368 -15.71 -12.96 10.66
N GLN A 369 -16.77 -12.65 9.93
CA GLN A 369 -17.84 -11.75 10.38
C GLN A 369 -17.31 -10.40 10.88
N LYS A 370 -16.19 -9.95 10.30
CA LYS A 370 -15.50 -8.71 10.70
C LYS A 370 -16.10 -7.54 9.93
N GLU A 371 -16.33 -6.44 10.63
CA GLU A 371 -16.74 -5.20 9.99
C GLU A 371 -15.51 -4.53 9.37
N VAL A 372 -15.52 -4.34 8.05
CA VAL A 372 -14.42 -3.70 7.31
C VAL A 372 -14.95 -2.45 6.62
N ILE A 373 -14.27 -1.33 6.83
CA ILE A 373 -14.47 -0.08 6.12
C ILE A 373 -13.14 0.45 5.59
N MET A 374 -13.21 1.30 4.57
CA MET A 374 -12.06 1.85 3.89
C MET A 374 -12.25 3.34 3.59
N LEU A 375 -11.23 4.13 3.93
CA LEU A 375 -11.05 5.51 3.50
C LEU A 375 -9.86 5.55 2.53
N GLY A 376 -10.07 6.10 1.34
CA GLY A 376 -8.99 6.49 0.44
C GLY A 376 -8.82 8.00 0.43
N ILE A 377 -7.61 8.50 0.63
CA ILE A 377 -7.18 9.85 0.28
C ILE A 377 -6.29 9.68 -0.95
N LEU A 378 -6.88 9.86 -2.14
CA LEU A 378 -6.35 9.33 -3.40
C LEU A 378 -6.36 10.38 -4.52
N GLY A 379 -5.74 10.06 -5.66
CA GLY A 379 -5.72 10.90 -6.86
C GLY A 379 -7.07 11.04 -7.58
N ILE A 380 -8.05 11.66 -6.92
CA ILE A 380 -9.36 12.00 -7.45
C ILE A 380 -9.58 13.52 -7.34
N PRO A 381 -10.41 14.14 -8.21
CA PRO A 381 -10.72 15.56 -8.09
C PRO A 381 -11.27 15.93 -6.71
N PRO A 382 -11.12 17.18 -6.25
CA PRO A 382 -11.72 17.65 -5.00
C PRO A 382 -13.21 17.30 -4.90
N VAL A 383 -13.63 16.84 -3.72
CA VAL A 383 -15.06 16.65 -3.42
C VAL A 383 -15.69 18.01 -3.20
N THR A 384 -16.82 18.26 -3.84
CA THR A 384 -17.48 19.58 -3.82
C THR A 384 -18.74 19.60 -2.96
N GLU A 385 -19.30 18.43 -2.66
CA GLU A 385 -20.46 18.28 -1.79
C GLU A 385 -20.49 16.88 -1.15
N HIS A 386 -20.84 16.82 0.13
CA HIS A 386 -21.00 15.59 0.91
C HIS A 386 -22.46 15.43 1.36
N ASN A 387 -22.89 14.20 1.62
CA ASN A 387 -24.15 13.95 2.29
C ASN A 387 -24.14 14.66 3.66
N PRO A 388 -25.18 15.42 4.05
CA PRO A 388 -25.24 16.08 5.36
C PRO A 388 -25.44 15.13 6.54
N GLU A 389 -25.81 13.88 6.29
CA GLU A 389 -25.96 12.83 7.30
C GLU A 389 -24.82 11.79 7.16
N PRO A 390 -24.39 11.14 8.28
CA PRO A 390 -23.48 10.00 8.21
C PRO A 390 -23.99 8.96 7.19
N PRO A 391 -23.09 8.35 6.40
CA PRO A 391 -21.63 8.34 6.56
C PRO A 391 -20.88 9.55 5.95
N TYR A 392 -21.59 10.62 5.55
CA TYR A 392 -21.02 11.82 4.93
C TYR A 392 -20.29 11.53 3.62
N GLU A 393 -20.78 10.56 2.86
CA GLU A 393 -20.18 10.17 1.61
C GLU A 393 -20.21 11.31 0.57
N PRO A 394 -19.20 11.40 -0.30
CA PRO A 394 -19.19 12.35 -1.41
C PRO A 394 -20.41 12.20 -2.34
N ILE A 395 -21.13 13.30 -2.57
CA ILE A 395 -22.29 13.35 -3.47
C ILE A 395 -22.06 14.17 -4.74
N ALA A 396 -21.05 15.03 -4.79
CA ALA A 396 -20.59 15.75 -6.00
C ALA A 396 -19.07 15.97 -5.99
N GLY A 397 -18.43 16.13 -7.16
CA GLY A 397 -16.97 16.13 -7.25
C GLY A 397 -16.38 14.73 -7.05
N GLY A 398 -15.14 14.65 -6.59
CA GLY A 398 -14.53 13.37 -6.22
C GLY A 398 -14.48 12.40 -7.39
N VAL A 399 -14.76 11.13 -7.08
CA VAL A 399 -14.85 10.04 -8.05
C VAL A 399 -15.86 10.31 -9.17
N LYS A 400 -16.94 11.06 -8.91
CA LYS A 400 -17.97 11.33 -9.93
C LYS A 400 -17.48 12.25 -11.04
N ASP A 401 -16.51 13.11 -10.72
CA ASP A 401 -15.90 14.06 -11.66
C ASP A 401 -14.52 13.58 -12.16
N LEU A 402 -14.09 12.38 -11.76
CA LEU A 402 -12.82 11.81 -12.18
C LEU A 402 -12.83 11.53 -13.69
N VAL A 403 -11.87 12.15 -14.39
CA VAL A 403 -11.66 11.95 -15.82
C VAL A 403 -10.34 11.23 -16.03
N TYR A 404 -10.39 10.09 -16.70
CA TYR A 404 -9.20 9.40 -17.19
C TYR A 404 -8.80 10.01 -18.53
N ARG A 405 -7.58 10.51 -18.65
CA ARG A 405 -7.08 11.08 -19.90
C ARG A 405 -5.57 11.09 -19.94
N GLN A 406 -5.01 11.31 -21.12
CA GLN A 406 -3.58 11.57 -21.27
C GLN A 406 -3.17 12.90 -20.62
N TRP A 407 -1.88 13.00 -20.32
CA TRP A 407 -1.27 14.28 -19.93
C TRP A 407 -1.43 15.31 -21.04
N ASN A 408 -1.70 16.55 -20.66
CA ASN A 408 -1.72 17.70 -21.56
C ASN A 408 -0.85 18.84 -21.02
N ASP A 409 -0.58 19.85 -21.84
CA ASP A 409 0.32 20.94 -21.47
C ASP A 409 -0.20 21.81 -20.30
N ALA A 410 -1.51 21.81 -20.04
CA ALA A 410 -2.10 22.54 -18.92
C ALA A 410 -1.88 21.83 -17.57
N ASP A 411 -1.51 20.55 -17.58
CA ASP A 411 -1.17 19.79 -16.37
C ASP A 411 0.25 20.09 -15.88
N ILE A 412 1.11 20.70 -16.69
CA ILE A 412 2.51 20.91 -16.30
C ILE A 412 2.58 22.08 -15.31
N LEU A 413 2.82 21.73 -14.04
CA LEU A 413 2.88 22.71 -12.96
C LEU A 413 4.07 23.68 -13.10
N PRO A 414 3.95 24.93 -12.61
CA PRO A 414 5.07 25.86 -12.61
C PRO A 414 6.28 25.30 -11.84
N GLY A 415 7.41 25.14 -12.52
CA GLY A 415 8.64 24.60 -11.93
C GLY A 415 8.85 23.11 -12.18
N ASP A 416 7.83 22.41 -12.70
CA ASP A 416 8.00 21.04 -13.15
C ASP A 416 8.88 20.98 -14.40
N GLY A 417 9.79 20.02 -14.40
CA GLY A 417 10.56 19.67 -15.58
C GLY A 417 9.73 18.82 -16.55
N GLY A 418 10.00 18.98 -17.85
CA GLY A 418 9.46 18.10 -18.89
C GLY A 418 8.29 18.71 -19.69
N THR A 419 7.66 17.85 -20.47
CA THR A 419 6.48 18.17 -21.31
C THR A 419 5.36 17.19 -20.98
N ALA A 420 4.14 17.45 -21.44
CA ALA A 420 3.04 16.49 -21.34
C ALA A 420 3.43 15.09 -21.86
N ALA A 421 4.15 15.03 -22.98
CA ALA A 421 4.66 13.76 -23.53
C ALA A 421 5.68 13.07 -22.61
N THR A 422 6.51 13.84 -21.89
CA THR A 422 7.47 13.30 -20.91
C THR A 422 6.74 12.70 -19.71
N LYS A 423 5.75 13.41 -19.17
CA LYS A 423 4.94 12.93 -18.05
C LYS A 423 4.07 11.73 -18.45
N GLN A 424 3.50 11.74 -19.65
CA GLN A 424 2.80 10.58 -20.22
C GLN A 424 3.71 9.35 -20.31
N PHE A 425 4.97 9.54 -20.73
CA PHE A 425 5.96 8.48 -20.74
C PHE A 425 6.28 7.96 -19.32
N GLU A 426 6.43 8.86 -18.34
CA GLU A 426 6.78 8.53 -16.95
C GLU A 426 5.65 7.82 -16.18
N PHE A 427 4.39 8.27 -16.34
CA PHE A 427 3.26 7.83 -15.51
C PHE A 427 2.20 7.00 -16.26
N GLY A 428 2.16 7.05 -17.59
CA GLY A 428 1.23 6.26 -18.41
C GLY A 428 -0.21 6.78 -18.46
N ILE A 429 -0.59 7.70 -17.58
CA ILE A 429 -1.89 8.37 -17.57
C ILE A 429 -1.75 9.78 -16.98
N GLY A 430 -2.56 10.71 -17.45
CA GLY A 430 -2.69 12.05 -16.88
C GLY A 430 -3.20 12.02 -15.43
N PRO A 431 -3.02 13.14 -14.71
CA PRO A 431 -3.37 13.22 -13.29
C PRO A 431 -4.89 13.13 -13.10
N GLY A 432 -5.31 12.42 -12.04
CA GLY A 432 -6.70 12.39 -11.59
C GLY A 432 -7.08 13.65 -10.81
N CYS A 433 -6.10 14.28 -10.16
CA CYS A 433 -6.26 15.61 -9.57
C CYS A 433 -4.97 16.42 -9.63
N THR A 434 -5.11 17.74 -9.45
CA THR A 434 -4.00 18.67 -9.37
C THR A 434 -4.35 19.74 -8.35
N GLY A 435 -3.54 19.84 -7.29
CA GLY A 435 -3.61 20.86 -6.25
C GLY A 435 -2.43 21.81 -6.34
N ALA A 436 -2.66 23.10 -6.04
CA ALA A 436 -1.59 24.10 -6.12
C ALA A 436 -0.54 23.94 -5.00
N GLY A 437 -0.94 23.40 -3.84
CA GLY A 437 -0.07 23.15 -2.68
C GLY A 437 0.38 21.69 -2.52
N THR A 438 -0.35 20.75 -3.11
CA THR A 438 -0.25 19.29 -2.90
C THR A 438 0.09 18.53 -4.21
N GLY A 439 0.64 19.21 -5.21
CA GLY A 439 1.08 18.57 -6.45
C GLY A 439 -0.03 17.88 -7.27
N GLN A 440 0.31 16.74 -7.86
CA GLN A 440 -0.57 16.00 -8.77
C GLN A 440 -0.57 14.53 -8.39
N ALA A 441 -1.72 13.88 -8.54
CA ALA A 441 -1.88 12.48 -8.19
C ALA A 441 -2.50 11.67 -9.33
N ILE A 442 -2.10 10.41 -9.44
CA ILE A 442 -2.52 9.47 -10.47
C ILE A 442 -3.89 8.86 -10.12
N PRO A 443 -4.80 8.66 -11.09
CA PRO A 443 -6.11 8.05 -10.83
C PRO A 443 -6.00 6.67 -10.16
N PRO A 444 -6.77 6.38 -9.08
CA PRO A 444 -6.52 5.19 -8.25
C PRO A 444 -7.36 3.96 -8.65
N VAL A 445 -7.45 3.61 -9.95
CA VAL A 445 -8.41 2.60 -10.48
C VAL A 445 -8.49 1.32 -9.64
N ARG A 446 -7.34 0.70 -9.35
CA ARG A 446 -7.28 -0.59 -8.65
C ARG A 446 -7.71 -0.47 -7.19
N ILE A 447 -7.33 0.62 -6.51
CA ILE A 447 -7.70 0.90 -5.11
C ILE A 447 -9.19 1.25 -5.02
N LYS A 448 -9.67 2.10 -5.94
CA LYS A 448 -11.08 2.48 -6.08
C LYS A 448 -11.98 1.25 -6.19
N GLU A 449 -11.67 0.32 -7.08
CA GLU A 449 -12.47 -0.88 -7.25
C GLU A 449 -12.47 -1.78 -6.00
N VAL A 450 -11.33 -1.93 -5.31
CA VAL A 450 -11.27 -2.69 -4.04
C VAL A 450 -12.13 -2.01 -2.97
N CYS A 451 -12.02 -0.69 -2.84
CA CYS A 451 -12.80 0.08 -1.87
C CYS A 451 -14.31 -0.02 -2.18
N GLU A 452 -14.74 0.34 -3.39
CA GLU A 452 -16.15 0.28 -3.81
C GLU A 452 -16.73 -1.12 -3.71
N SER A 453 -15.89 -2.16 -3.91
CA SER A 453 -16.32 -3.53 -3.71
C SER A 453 -16.81 -3.80 -2.30
N LEU A 454 -16.40 -3.05 -1.27
CA LEU A 454 -16.85 -3.27 0.10
C LEU A 454 -18.31 -2.90 0.30
N ASN A 455 -18.84 -1.93 -0.46
CA ASN A 455 -20.24 -1.51 -0.34
C ASN A 455 -21.21 -2.68 -0.60
N ASP A 456 -22.33 -2.70 0.10
CA ASP A 456 -23.35 -3.77 -0.04
C ASP A 456 -24.76 -3.20 0.05
N GLY A 457 -25.45 -3.12 -1.09
CA GLY A 457 -26.74 -2.44 -1.21
C GLY A 457 -26.62 -0.98 -0.79
N ASP A 458 -27.44 -0.57 0.18
CA ASP A 458 -27.44 0.78 0.73
C ASP A 458 -26.35 1.00 1.81
N ARG A 459 -25.62 -0.05 2.20
CA ARG A 459 -24.57 0.05 3.22
C ARG A 459 -23.25 0.51 2.60
N ILE A 460 -22.89 1.76 2.88
CA ILE A 460 -21.62 2.35 2.46
C ILE A 460 -20.53 1.94 3.46
N ARG A 461 -19.43 1.40 2.93
CA ARG A 461 -18.22 0.98 3.67
C ARG A 461 -16.95 1.59 3.09
N CYS A 462 -17.08 2.30 1.97
CA CYS A 462 -15.99 2.93 1.26
C CYS A 462 -16.26 4.42 1.12
N CYS A 463 -15.27 5.23 1.48
CA CYS A 463 -15.23 6.65 1.18
C CYS A 463 -13.92 7.00 0.51
N MET A 464 -13.96 7.93 -0.44
CA MET A 464 -12.77 8.39 -1.16
C MET A 464 -12.79 9.91 -1.24
N GLU A 465 -11.72 10.53 -0.75
CA GLU A 465 -11.45 11.96 -0.81
C GLU A 465 -10.22 12.24 -1.67
N SER A 466 -10.08 13.50 -2.07
CA SER A 466 -8.98 13.99 -2.89
C SER A 466 -7.73 14.17 -2.04
N ILE A 467 -6.62 13.56 -2.46
CA ILE A 467 -5.30 13.86 -1.91
C ILE A 467 -4.81 15.26 -2.30
N CYS A 468 -5.41 15.85 -3.35
CA CYS A 468 -5.08 17.18 -3.82
C CYS A 468 -5.77 18.31 -3.03
N ASP A 469 -6.48 17.98 -1.94
CA ASP A 469 -7.15 18.96 -1.09
C ASP A 469 -6.15 19.59 -0.11
N ASP A 470 -6.28 20.90 0.12
CA ASP A 470 -5.44 21.64 1.08
C ASP A 470 -5.80 21.32 2.55
N ASP A 471 -6.90 20.62 2.79
CA ASP A 471 -7.38 20.20 4.12
C ASP A 471 -8.05 18.82 4.06
N PHE A 472 -7.54 17.87 4.84
CA PHE A 472 -8.10 16.53 4.95
C PHE A 472 -9.18 16.37 6.03
N SER A 473 -9.68 17.46 6.63
CA SER A 473 -10.81 17.38 7.56
C SER A 473 -12.04 16.69 6.98
N PRO A 474 -12.43 16.83 5.68
CA PRO A 474 -13.54 16.07 5.10
C PRO A 474 -13.29 14.56 5.09
N ALA A 475 -12.05 14.12 4.87
CA ALA A 475 -11.67 12.71 4.94
C ALA A 475 -11.84 12.14 6.35
N ILE A 476 -11.46 12.92 7.36
CA ILE A 476 -11.66 12.54 8.76
C ILE A 476 -13.16 12.47 9.10
N GLU A 477 -13.97 13.42 8.64
CA GLU A 477 -15.42 13.38 8.82
C GLU A 477 -16.02 12.14 8.16
N CYS A 478 -15.65 11.82 6.92
CA CYS A 478 -16.18 10.67 6.21
C CYS A 478 -15.82 9.34 6.90
N LEU A 479 -14.56 9.18 7.33
CA LEU A 479 -14.15 8.00 8.12
C LEU A 479 -14.93 7.91 9.44
N SER A 480 -15.09 9.03 10.14
CA SER A 480 -15.86 9.06 11.39
C SER A 480 -17.34 8.75 11.17
N GLY A 481 -17.92 9.15 10.03
CA GLY A 481 -19.28 8.83 9.61
C GLY A 481 -19.46 7.34 9.38
N LEU A 482 -18.57 6.71 8.59
CA LEU A 482 -18.55 5.26 8.37
C LEU A 482 -18.44 4.47 9.68
N LEU A 483 -17.57 4.92 10.59
CA LEU A 483 -17.43 4.32 11.93
C LEU A 483 -18.71 4.49 12.75
N GLN A 484 -19.31 5.68 12.74
CA GLN A 484 -20.52 5.98 13.48
C GLN A 484 -21.70 5.11 13.01
N GLU A 485 -21.85 4.87 11.71
CA GLU A 485 -22.86 3.93 11.20
C GLU A 485 -22.58 2.48 11.59
N THR A 486 -21.30 2.09 11.63
CA THR A 486 -20.91 0.73 12.01
C THR A 486 -21.21 0.44 13.48
N PHE A 487 -20.96 1.41 14.37
CA PHE A 487 -21.21 1.27 15.81
C PHE A 487 -22.65 1.60 16.23
N ALA A 488 -23.39 2.33 15.40
CA ALA A 488 -24.79 2.66 15.60
C ALA A 488 -25.57 2.48 14.29
N PRO A 489 -25.85 1.23 13.87
CA PRO A 489 -26.63 1.00 12.67
C PRO A 489 -27.98 1.68 12.82
N GLN A 490 -28.32 2.59 11.91
CA GLN A 490 -29.69 3.09 11.77
C GLN A 490 -30.52 1.87 11.36
N GLY A 491 -31.50 1.50 12.19
CA GLY A 491 -32.31 0.30 12.02
C GLY A 491 -33.33 0.37 10.89
#